data_AF-A0A9D4DTB4-F1
#
_entry.id   AF-A0A9D4DTB4-F1
#
_cell.length_a   1.000
_cell.length_b   1.000
_cell.length_c   1.000
_cell.angle_alpha   90.00
_cell.angle_beta   90.00
_cell.angle_gamma   90.00
#
_symmetry.space_group_name_H-M   'P 1'
#
loop_
_entity.id
_entity.type
_entity.pdbx_description
1 polymer ?
#
loop_
_entity_poly.entity_id
_entity_poly.type
_entity_poly.pdbx_seq_one_letter_code
_entity_poly.pdbx_strand_id
1 'polypeptide(L)'
;MLVHGTGDDNVHFQNSAHLARALTEANVYFRSQFYTDQQHSINGGNSRTHLYNTLEDFLLNCFDGRSSRMDELNNPTVAKPTEKDVDNDE
;
A
#
# COMPACT_ATOMS: atom_id res chain seq x y z
N MET A 1 -0.04 6.98 -4.25
CA MET A 1 -0.36 6.28 -2.99
C MET A 1 -1.49 7.03 -2.29
N LEU A 2 -2.46 6.31 -1.72
CA LEU A 2 -3.61 6.85 -0.98
C LEU A 2 -3.55 6.34 0.47
N VAL A 3 -3.52 7.22 1.47
CA VAL A 3 -3.44 6.83 2.88
C VAL A 3 -4.57 7.49 3.66
N HIS A 4 -5.22 6.72 4.55
CA HIS A 4 -6.31 7.25 5.36
C HIS A 4 -6.52 6.47 6.67
N GLY A 5 -6.84 7.17 7.76
CA GLY A 5 -7.26 6.56 9.04
C GLY A 5 -8.77 6.32 9.08
N THR A 6 -9.22 5.07 9.25
CA THR A 6 -10.66 4.73 9.13
C THR A 6 -11.55 5.39 10.20
N GLY A 7 -10.97 5.88 11.29
CA GLY A 7 -11.64 6.60 12.38
C GLY A 7 -11.42 8.12 12.33
N ASP A 8 -11.04 8.68 11.18
CA ASP A 8 -10.95 10.14 10.98
C ASP A 8 -12.34 10.79 11.06
N ASP A 9 -12.52 11.66 12.05
CA ASP A 9 -13.74 12.39 12.35
C ASP A 9 -13.81 13.78 11.68
N ASN A 10 -12.69 14.26 11.13
CA ASN A 10 -12.61 15.56 10.45
C ASN A 10 -12.69 15.38 8.94
N VAL A 11 -11.86 14.50 8.38
CA VAL A 11 -11.88 14.13 6.97
C VAL A 11 -12.34 12.69 6.86
N HIS A 12 -13.65 12.47 6.79
CA HIS A 12 -14.20 11.12 6.83
C HIS A 12 -13.60 10.19 5.76
N PHE A 13 -13.35 8.93 6.15
CA PHE A 13 -12.87 7.85 5.28
C PHE A 13 -13.65 7.68 3.97
N GLN A 14 -14.93 8.08 3.95
CA GLN A 14 -15.78 8.07 2.75
C GLN A 14 -15.15 8.82 1.58
N ASN A 15 -14.42 9.91 1.85
CA ASN A 15 -13.72 10.66 0.80
C ASN A 15 -12.69 9.79 0.06
N SER A 16 -11.88 9.05 0.81
CA SER A 16 -10.89 8.13 0.23
C SER A 16 -11.56 6.93 -0.43
N ALA A 17 -12.66 6.42 0.11
CA ALA A 17 -13.43 5.34 -0.51
C ALA A 17 -14.03 5.76 -1.87
N HIS A 18 -14.57 6.99 -1.97
CA HIS A 18 -15.10 7.53 -3.23
C HIS A 18 -14.00 7.69 -4.29
N LEU A 19 -12.83 8.21 -3.91
CA LEU A 19 -11.69 8.32 -4.82
C LEU A 19 -11.19 6.94 -5.27
N ALA A 20 -11.07 5.98 -4.34
CA ALA A 20 -10.67 4.61 -4.67
C ALA A 20 -11.62 3.98 -5.68
N ARG A 21 -12.94 4.12 -5.47
CA ARG A 21 -13.96 3.65 -6.42
C ARG A 21 -13.77 4.28 -7.81
N ALA A 22 -13.61 5.60 -7.88
CA ALA A 22 -13.45 6.30 -9.16
C ALA A 22 -12.17 5.87 -9.91
N LEU A 23 -11.05 5.67 -9.19
CA LEU A 23 -9.81 5.16 -9.77
C LEU A 23 -9.97 3.73 -10.29
N THR A 24 -10.66 2.87 -9.55
CA THR A 24 -10.98 1.50 -9.97
C THR A 24 -11.87 1.48 -11.22
N GLU A 25 -12.95 2.27 -11.24
CA GLU A 25 -13.85 2.39 -12.39
C GLU A 25 -13.12 2.91 -13.64
N ALA A 26 -12.11 3.77 -13.46
CA ALA A 26 -11.27 4.29 -14.53
C ALA A 26 -10.09 3.38 -14.91
N ASN A 27 -9.96 2.19 -14.31
CA ASN A 27 -8.82 1.27 -14.48
C ASN A 27 -7.45 1.94 -14.24
N VAL A 28 -7.38 2.83 -13.24
CA VAL A 28 -6.15 3.49 -12.82
C VAL A 28 -5.55 2.74 -11.64
N TYR A 29 -4.34 2.22 -11.81
CA TYR A 29 -3.62 1.55 -10.74
C TYR A 29 -3.22 2.53 -9.64
N PHE A 30 -3.51 2.17 -8.39
CA PHE A 30 -3.08 2.91 -7.22
C PHE A 30 -2.69 1.96 -6.08
N ARG A 31 -1.88 2.45 -5.15
CA ARG A 31 -1.59 1.79 -3.87
C ARG A 31 -2.38 2.49 -2.77
N SER A 32 -3.04 1.74 -1.91
CA SER A 32 -3.73 2.27 -0.73
C SER A 32 -3.21 1.64 0.56
N GLN A 33 -3.13 2.44 1.63
CA GLN A 33 -2.87 1.97 2.99
C GLN A 33 -3.90 2.59 3.92
N PHE A 34 -4.59 1.74 4.68
CA PHE A 34 -5.54 2.19 5.69
C PHE A 34 -5.05 1.83 7.08
N TYR A 35 -5.37 2.67 8.05
CA TYR A 35 -5.10 2.41 9.46
C TYR A 35 -6.41 2.34 10.25
N THR A 36 -6.70 1.16 10.76
CA THR A 36 -7.94 0.87 11.50
C THR A 36 -7.99 1.69 12.80
N ASP A 37 -9.16 2.27 13.09
CA ASP A 37 -9.45 3.08 14.29
C ASP A 37 -8.54 4.30 14.50
N GLN A 38 -7.74 4.66 13.48
CA GLN A 38 -6.90 5.84 13.52
C GLN A 38 -7.67 7.08 13.07
N GLN A 39 -7.54 8.14 13.85
CA GLN A 39 -8.04 9.48 13.54
C GLN A 39 -7.14 10.20 12.52
N HIS A 40 -7.45 11.46 12.22
CA HIS A 40 -6.77 12.30 11.24
C HIS A 40 -5.23 12.30 11.34
N SER A 41 -4.72 12.22 12.56
CA SER A 41 -3.28 12.33 12.84
C SER A 41 -2.52 11.01 12.70
N ILE A 42 -3.21 9.86 12.61
CA ILE A 42 -2.63 8.50 12.62
C ILE A 42 -1.61 8.40 13.77
N ASN A 43 -2.13 8.49 14.99
CA ASN A 43 -1.33 8.66 16.20
C ASN A 43 -1.08 7.35 16.95
N GLY A 44 0.11 7.27 17.53
CA GLY A 44 0.46 6.27 18.52
C GLY A 44 1.05 4.97 17.96
N GLY A 45 1.79 4.29 18.84
CA GLY A 45 2.32 2.95 18.64
C GLY A 45 3.03 2.73 17.31
N ASN A 46 2.86 1.52 16.78
CA ASN A 46 3.49 1.09 15.54
C ASN A 46 2.82 1.69 14.28
N SER A 47 1.60 2.24 14.38
CA SER A 47 0.87 2.81 13.24
C SER A 47 1.61 3.98 12.62
N ARG A 48 2.13 4.89 13.44
CA ARG A 48 2.87 6.06 12.96
C ARG A 48 4.22 5.68 12.35
N THR A 49 4.95 4.78 12.99
CA THR A 49 6.21 4.25 12.44
C THR A 49 5.97 3.51 11.13
N HIS A 50 4.96 2.65 11.06
CA HIS A 50 4.58 1.95 9.84
C HIS A 50 4.21 2.91 8.71
N LEU A 51 3.52 4.01 9.03
CA LEU A 51 3.19 5.07 8.06
C LEU A 51 4.44 5.66 7.43
N TYR A 52 5.39 6.10 8.25
CA TYR A 52 6.63 6.68 7.73
C TYR A 52 7.46 5.66 6.95
N ASN A 53 7.57 4.42 7.41
CA ASN A 53 8.28 3.37 6.68
C ASN A 53 7.62 3.06 5.32
N THR A 54 6.29 3.02 5.26
CA THR A 54 5.55 2.77 4.00
C THR A 54 5.72 3.94 3.03
N LEU A 55 5.72 5.18 3.53
CA LEU A 55 5.97 6.37 2.71
C LEU A 55 7.40 6.40 2.19
N GLU A 56 8.39 6.09 3.05
CA GLU A 56 9.79 5.98 2.68
C GLU A 56 9.99 4.96 1.56
N ASP A 57 9.48 3.73 1.73
CA ASP A 57 9.55 2.69 0.69
C ASP A 57 8.86 3.15 -0.61
N PHE A 58 7.67 3.77 -0.52
CA PHE A 58 7.00 4.30 -1.72
C PHE A 58 7.83 5.35 -2.45
N LEU A 59 8.42 6.30 -1.73
CA LEU A 59 9.22 7.38 -2.33
C LEU A 59 10.53 6.85 -2.91
N LEU A 60 11.23 5.96 -2.21
CA LEU A 60 12.43 5.29 -2.73
C LEU A 60 12.11 4.49 -4.00
N ASN A 61 11.01 3.72 -4.00
CA ASN A 61 10.53 3.02 -5.19
C ASN A 61 10.25 3.98 -6.37
N CYS A 62 9.70 5.16 -6.09
CA CYS A 62 9.37 6.14 -7.13
C CYS A 62 10.58 6.88 -7.68
N PHE A 63 11.59 7.18 -6.86
CA PHE A 63 12.68 8.09 -7.21
C PHE A 63 14.04 7.43 -7.41
N ASP A 64 14.27 6.23 -6.88
CA ASP A 64 15.62 5.66 -6.79
C ASP A 64 15.86 4.49 -7.76
N GLY A 65 14.82 4.00 -8.45
CA GLY A 65 14.90 2.85 -9.37
C GLY A 65 15.32 1.53 -8.71
N ARG A 66 15.57 1.51 -7.40
CA ARG A 66 15.88 0.33 -6.58
C ARG A 66 14.73 0.09 -5.63
N SER A 67 13.76 -0.66 -6.14
CA SER A 67 12.68 -1.17 -5.32
C SER A 67 13.22 -2.26 -4.39
N SER A 68 12.76 -2.30 -3.14
CA SER A 68 12.99 -3.42 -2.21
C SER A 68 12.57 -4.77 -2.82
N ARG A 69 11.53 -4.80 -3.66
CA ARG A 69 11.16 -5.98 -4.48
C ARG A 69 12.23 -6.32 -5.54
N MET A 70 12.91 -5.32 -6.11
CA MET A 70 14.00 -5.51 -7.07
C MET A 70 15.27 -6.03 -6.39
N ASP A 71 15.54 -5.59 -5.16
CA ASP A 71 16.64 -6.12 -4.35
C ASP A 71 16.36 -7.55 -3.87
N GLU A 72 15.11 -7.89 -3.53
CA GLU A 72 14.67 -9.27 -3.22
C GLU A 72 14.72 -10.20 -4.44
N LEU A 73 14.30 -9.73 -5.64
CA LEU A 73 14.33 -10.53 -6.88
C LEU A 73 15.75 -10.70 -7.47
N ASN A 74 16.68 -9.79 -7.14
CA ASN A 74 18.09 -9.88 -7.55
C ASN A 74 18.97 -10.59 -6.50
N ASN A 75 18.38 -11.07 -5.40
CA ASN A 75 19.07 -11.90 -4.43
C ASN A 75 19.15 -13.35 -4.96
N PRO A 76 20.35 -13.90 -5.28
CA PRO A 76 20.49 -15.23 -5.86
C PRO A 76 20.04 -16.39 -4.93
N THR A 77 19.67 -16.09 -3.69
CA THR A 77 19.16 -17.08 -2.72
C THR A 77 17.63 -17.20 -2.69
N VAL A 78 16.89 -16.31 -3.35
CA VAL A 78 15.41 -16.40 -3.42
C VAL A 78 15.03 -17.22 -4.66
N ALA A 79 14.53 -18.44 -4.44
CA ALA A 79 14.07 -19.30 -5.54
C ALA A 79 12.90 -18.63 -6.29
N LYS A 80 12.97 -18.62 -7.63
CA LYS A 80 11.87 -18.14 -8.47
C LYS A 80 10.63 -19.02 -8.22
N PRO A 81 9.43 -18.44 -8.02
CA PRO A 81 8.20 -19.20 -7.97
C PRO A 81 8.03 -19.97 -9.27
N THR A 82 7.89 -21.29 -9.17
CA THR A 82 7.60 -22.15 -10.32
C THR A 82 6.15 -21.96 -10.74
N GLU A 83 5.95 -21.79 -12.05
CA GLU A 83 4.68 -21.56 -12.73
C GLU A 83 3.77 -22.81 -12.61
N LYS A 84 3.08 -23.01 -11.47
CA LYS A 84 2.09 -24.09 -11.29
C LYS A 84 0.86 -23.80 -10.43
N ASP A 85 0.67 -22.59 -9.89
CA ASP A 85 -0.46 -22.33 -8.98
C ASP A 85 -1.54 -21.41 -9.59
N VAL A 86 -1.73 -21.48 -10.91
CA VAL A 86 -2.88 -20.87 -11.59
C VAL A 86 -3.62 -22.00 -12.31
N ASP A 87 -4.55 -22.63 -11.60
CA ASP A 87 -5.80 -23.22 -12.11
C ASP A 87 -6.31 -24.23 -11.08
N ASN A 88 -7.28 -23.80 -10.27
CA ASN A 88 -8.48 -24.56 -9.89
C ASN A 88 -9.17 -23.86 -8.72
N ASP A 89 -10.21 -23.10 -9.02
CA ASP A 89 -11.41 -22.99 -8.18
C ASP A 89 -12.57 -22.64 -9.14
N GLU A 90 -13.21 -23.69 -9.65
CA GLU A 90 -14.62 -23.66 -10.11
C GLU A 90 -15.56 -23.61 -8.91
#